data_AF-A0A1X4XUP7-F1
#
_entry.id   AF-A0A1X4XUP7-F1
#
_cell.length_a   1.000
_cell.length_b   1.000
_cell.length_c   1.000
_cell.angle_alpha   90.00
_cell.angle_beta   90.00
_cell.angle_gamma   90.00
#
_symmetry.space_group_name_H-M   'P 1'
#
loop_
_entity.id
_entity.type
_entity.pdbx_description
1 polymer ?
#
loop_
_entity_poly.entity_id
_entity_poly.type
_entity_poly.pdbx_seq_one_letter_code
_entity_poly.pdbx_strand_id
1 'polypeptide(L)'
;MSILDLAKTKVLPILQKDNLLEKPVLFKTQENILYTNFMDSKSEGLSFSKIEKELLLKDLLNLDLKEDKNKELYVGYLNAFANFYYKENTTIFCKNKQFCFNEIGSRLLKRYGANLSMCLIDYSMDNFEILQKYGFKTDFLNFTKNNFQDHLYNCVANNFLVLCSGYCLTKSWADDIMDIASMDNANRLVIFFGPQSAFLNLINLKRLCFFKEV
;
A
#
# COMPACT_ATOMS: atom_id res chain seq x y z
N MET A 1 -14.61 -10.22 -1.33
CA MET A 1 -13.38 -10.79 -1.94
C MET A 1 -12.25 -9.89 -1.52
N SER A 2 -11.17 -10.41 -0.94
CA SER A 2 -10.10 -9.55 -0.41
C SER A 2 -9.37 -8.80 -1.53
N ILE A 3 -8.72 -7.69 -1.19
CA ILE A 3 -7.87 -6.92 -2.11
C ILE A 3 -6.79 -7.81 -2.74
N LEU A 4 -6.17 -8.69 -1.94
CA LEU A 4 -5.09 -9.58 -2.40
C LEU A 4 -5.61 -10.71 -3.28
N ASP A 5 -6.80 -11.25 -3.00
CA ASP A 5 -7.43 -12.25 -3.87
C ASP A 5 -7.79 -11.65 -5.22
N LEU A 6 -8.33 -10.42 -5.24
CA LEU A 6 -8.59 -9.69 -6.48
C LEU A 6 -7.30 -9.53 -7.30
N ALA A 7 -6.19 -9.15 -6.67
CA ALA A 7 -4.90 -9.06 -7.36
C ALA A 7 -4.43 -10.42 -7.90
N LYS A 8 -4.57 -11.49 -7.11
CA LYS A 8 -4.24 -12.86 -7.53
C LYS A 8 -4.99 -13.28 -8.79
N THR A 9 -6.30 -12.99 -8.87
CA THR A 9 -7.12 -13.33 -10.05
C THR A 9 -6.68 -12.59 -11.31
N LYS A 10 -6.08 -11.41 -11.19
CA LYS A 10 -5.55 -10.64 -12.32
C LYS A 10 -4.18 -11.13 -12.77
N VAL A 11 -3.33 -11.54 -11.83
CA VAL A 11 -1.94 -11.90 -12.10
C VAL A 11 -1.79 -13.34 -12.57
N LEU A 12 -2.54 -14.29 -11.98
CA LEU A 12 -2.37 -15.72 -12.24
C LEU A 12 -2.48 -16.10 -13.74
N PRO A 13 -3.45 -15.61 -14.52
CA PRO A 13 -3.54 -15.96 -15.94
C PRO A 13 -2.33 -15.50 -16.76
N ILE A 14 -1.73 -14.36 -16.40
CA ILE A 14 -0.54 -13.81 -17.06
C ILE A 14 0.66 -14.72 -16.79
N LEU A 15 0.86 -15.12 -15.53
CA LEU A 15 1.96 -16.01 -15.13
C LEU A 15 1.89 -17.39 -15.79
N GLN A 16 0.67 -17.94 -15.92
CA GLN A 16 0.45 -19.22 -16.58
C GLN A 16 0.74 -19.12 -18.07
N LYS A 17 0.26 -18.07 -18.73
CA LYS A 17 0.52 -17.83 -20.15
C LYS A 17 2.01 -17.72 -20.47
N ASP A 18 2.76 -17.04 -19.60
CA ASP A 18 4.18 -16.77 -19.82
C ASP A 18 5.11 -17.81 -19.17
N ASN A 19 4.56 -18.92 -18.65
CA ASN A 19 5.28 -20.01 -17.99
C ASN A 19 6.23 -19.55 -16.86
N LEU A 20 5.78 -18.62 -16.02
CA LEU A 20 6.61 -18.02 -14.98
C LEU A 20 6.48 -18.69 -13.61
N LEU A 21 5.62 -19.70 -13.43
CA LEU A 21 5.35 -20.29 -12.11
C LEU A 21 6.56 -20.91 -11.41
N GLU A 22 7.59 -21.29 -12.16
CA GLU A 22 8.86 -21.83 -11.65
C GLU A 22 9.94 -20.75 -11.47
N LYS A 23 9.61 -19.47 -11.65
CA LYS A 23 10.58 -18.39 -11.44
C LYS A 23 10.74 -18.07 -9.95
N PRO A 24 11.98 -17.81 -9.49
CA PRO A 24 12.23 -17.42 -8.12
C PRO A 24 11.85 -15.96 -7.88
N VAL A 25 11.45 -15.68 -6.65
CA VAL A 25 11.29 -14.34 -6.08
C VAL A 25 12.16 -14.27 -4.84
N LEU A 26 13.04 -13.28 -4.80
CA LEU A 26 13.98 -13.06 -3.71
C LEU A 26 13.43 -11.97 -2.79
N PHE A 27 13.46 -12.24 -1.49
CA PHE A 27 13.01 -11.33 -0.45
C PHE A 27 14.11 -11.10 0.57
N LYS A 28 14.37 -9.84 0.89
CA LYS A 28 15.33 -9.46 1.93
C LYS A 28 14.87 -8.22 2.66
N THR A 29 14.78 -8.28 3.98
CA THR A 29 14.59 -7.10 4.81
C THR A 29 15.95 -6.52 5.18
N GLN A 30 16.14 -5.22 4.96
CA GLN A 30 17.23 -4.45 5.54
C GLN A 30 16.60 -3.26 6.27
N GLU A 31 16.93 -3.11 7.56
CA GLU A 31 16.24 -2.21 8.48
C GLU A 31 14.72 -2.50 8.50
N ASN A 32 13.89 -1.53 8.14
CA ASN A 32 12.44 -1.66 8.04
C ASN A 32 11.95 -1.72 6.59
N ILE A 33 12.82 -2.07 5.64
CA ILE A 33 12.50 -2.13 4.21
C ILE A 33 12.62 -3.56 3.72
N LEU A 34 11.52 -4.12 3.23
CA LEU A 34 11.47 -5.35 2.45
C LEU A 34 11.82 -5.04 1.00
N TYR A 35 12.95 -5.56 0.55
CA TYR A 35 13.36 -5.60 -0.84
C TYR A 35 12.84 -6.88 -1.47
N THR A 36 12.16 -6.74 -2.60
CA THR A 36 11.70 -7.87 -3.42
C THR A 36 12.32 -7.78 -4.81
N ASN A 37 12.85 -8.88 -5.32
CA ASN A 37 13.33 -9.00 -6.69
C ASN A 37 12.59 -10.14 -7.39
N PHE A 38 11.96 -9.82 -8.51
CA PHE A 38 11.34 -10.76 -9.44
C PHE A 38 11.81 -10.44 -10.86
N MET A 39 12.55 -11.37 -11.47
CA MET A 39 13.03 -11.23 -12.86
C MET A 39 13.78 -9.90 -13.10
N ASP A 40 14.72 -9.57 -12.20
CA ASP A 40 15.50 -8.31 -12.15
C ASP A 40 14.68 -7.04 -11.88
N SER A 41 13.36 -7.17 -11.79
CA SER A 41 12.48 -6.08 -11.40
C SER A 41 12.38 -6.00 -9.88
N LYS A 42 12.67 -4.80 -9.34
CA LYS A 42 12.79 -4.56 -7.91
C LYS A 42 11.60 -3.78 -7.39
N SER A 43 11.17 -4.10 -6.18
CA SER A 43 10.25 -3.26 -5.41
C SER A 43 10.69 -3.18 -3.95
N GLU A 44 10.26 -2.11 -3.30
CA GLU A 44 10.53 -1.86 -1.89
C GLU A 44 9.22 -1.69 -1.12
N GLY A 45 9.21 -2.05 0.15
CA GLY A 45 8.05 -1.86 1.01
C GLY A 45 8.39 -1.83 2.49
N LEU A 46 7.57 -1.18 3.30
CA LEU A 46 7.75 -1.19 4.74
C LEU A 46 7.56 -2.62 5.24
N SER A 47 8.41 -3.06 6.14
CA SER A 47 8.28 -4.33 6.84
C SER A 47 8.86 -4.20 8.23
N PHE A 48 8.16 -4.76 9.22
CA PHE A 48 8.67 -4.91 10.58
C PHE A 48 9.15 -6.35 10.86
N SER A 49 9.13 -7.19 9.84
CA SER A 49 9.54 -8.58 9.90
C SER A 49 10.97 -8.73 9.38
N LYS A 50 11.80 -9.51 10.08
CA LYS A 50 13.09 -9.95 9.54
C LYS A 50 12.86 -11.08 8.53
N ILE A 51 12.98 -10.76 7.25
CA ILE A 51 12.77 -11.70 6.14
C ILE A 51 14.07 -11.84 5.35
N GLU A 52 14.49 -13.08 5.11
CA GLU A 52 15.49 -13.43 4.11
C GLU A 52 15.08 -14.78 3.54
N LYS A 53 14.52 -14.78 2.33
CA LYS A 53 13.89 -15.96 1.75
C LYS A 53 13.86 -15.88 0.22
N GLU A 54 13.97 -17.04 -0.41
CA GLU A 54 13.66 -17.25 -1.82
C GLU A 54 12.43 -18.17 -1.91
N LEU A 55 11.50 -17.84 -2.82
CA LEU A 55 10.32 -18.65 -3.10
C LEU A 55 10.10 -18.78 -4.60
N LEU A 56 9.67 -19.95 -5.05
CA LEU A 56 9.12 -20.08 -6.41
C LEU A 56 7.75 -19.41 -6.45
N LEU A 57 7.37 -18.87 -7.62
CA LEU A 57 6.08 -18.21 -7.78
C LEU A 57 4.89 -19.12 -7.45
N LYS A 58 4.93 -20.40 -7.80
CA LYS A 58 3.87 -21.35 -7.43
C LYS A 58 3.68 -21.47 -5.92
N ASP A 59 4.76 -21.44 -5.15
CA ASP A 59 4.72 -21.58 -3.69
C ASP A 59 4.24 -20.26 -3.06
N LEU A 60 4.72 -19.14 -3.59
CA LEU A 60 4.31 -17.81 -3.18
C LEU A 60 2.79 -17.59 -3.38
N LEU A 61 2.25 -18.03 -4.52
CA LEU A 61 0.81 -17.93 -4.81
C LEU A 61 -0.05 -18.81 -3.90
N ASN A 62 0.54 -19.81 -3.25
CA ASN A 62 -0.14 -20.76 -2.37
C ASN A 62 0.05 -20.44 -0.87
N LEU A 63 0.69 -19.32 -0.53
CA LEU A 63 0.82 -18.90 0.86
C LEU A 63 -0.55 -18.68 1.52
N ASP A 64 -0.65 -19.07 2.80
CA ASP A 64 -1.79 -18.69 3.64
C ASP A 64 -1.68 -17.19 3.97
N LEU A 65 -2.57 -16.39 3.39
CA LEU A 65 -2.63 -14.94 3.59
C LEU A 65 -3.35 -14.55 4.89
N LYS A 66 -3.45 -15.44 5.90
CA LYS A 66 -3.85 -15.05 7.26
C LYS A 66 -2.72 -14.37 8.03
N GLU A 67 -1.47 -14.73 7.76
CA GLU A 67 -0.31 -14.17 8.44
C GLU A 67 0.18 -12.89 7.74
N ASP A 68 0.39 -11.82 8.52
CA ASP A 68 0.94 -10.55 8.02
C ASP A 68 2.25 -10.75 7.26
N LYS A 69 3.14 -11.64 7.73
CA LYS A 69 4.40 -11.96 7.06
C LYS A 69 4.19 -12.51 5.64
N ASN A 70 3.21 -13.39 5.45
CA ASN A 70 2.90 -13.93 4.12
C ASN A 70 2.28 -12.85 3.21
N LYS A 71 1.46 -11.96 3.78
CA LYS A 71 0.96 -10.80 3.04
C LYS A 71 2.07 -9.84 2.65
N GLU A 72 3.06 -9.60 3.51
CA GLU A 72 4.23 -8.77 3.20
C GLU A 72 5.00 -9.35 1.99
N LEU A 73 5.26 -10.67 1.99
CA LEU A 73 5.87 -11.36 0.84
C LEU A 73 5.03 -11.21 -0.42
N TYR A 74 3.72 -11.45 -0.32
CA TYR A 74 2.84 -11.42 -1.48
C TYR A 74 2.68 -10.01 -2.07
N VAL A 75 2.50 -9.00 -1.23
CA VAL A 75 2.45 -7.59 -1.63
C VAL A 75 3.79 -7.14 -2.23
N GLY A 76 4.91 -7.53 -1.62
CA GLY A 76 6.25 -7.26 -2.18
C GLY A 76 6.35 -7.79 -3.62
N TYR A 77 5.96 -9.04 -3.82
CA TYR A 77 5.93 -9.63 -5.16
C TYR A 77 4.98 -8.92 -6.12
N LEU A 78 3.74 -8.62 -5.72
CA LEU A 78 2.78 -7.95 -6.59
C LEU A 78 3.31 -6.61 -7.11
N ASN A 79 4.06 -5.88 -6.28
CA ASN A 79 4.70 -4.63 -6.71
C ASN A 79 5.87 -4.88 -7.67
N ALA A 80 6.74 -5.86 -7.41
CA ALA A 80 7.80 -6.24 -8.36
C ALA A 80 7.23 -6.75 -9.70
N PHE A 81 6.12 -7.48 -9.66
CA PHE A 81 5.37 -7.91 -10.84
C PHE A 81 4.81 -6.71 -11.62
N ALA A 82 4.21 -5.74 -10.93
CA ALA A 82 3.69 -4.53 -11.56
C ALA A 82 4.81 -3.78 -12.30
N ASN A 83 6.02 -3.74 -11.73
CA ASN A 83 7.18 -3.13 -12.37
C ASN A 83 7.66 -3.90 -13.58
N PHE A 84 7.73 -5.22 -13.47
CA PHE A 84 8.18 -6.07 -14.56
C PHE A 84 7.27 -5.94 -15.80
N TYR A 85 5.95 -6.01 -15.61
CA TYR A 85 5.00 -5.99 -16.72
C TYR A 85 4.60 -4.59 -17.20
N TYR A 86 4.45 -3.64 -16.28
CA TYR A 86 3.88 -2.32 -16.58
C TYR A 86 4.90 -1.19 -16.49
N LYS A 87 6.16 -1.50 -16.17
CA LYS A 87 7.26 -0.53 -16.03
C LYS A 87 6.89 0.61 -15.07
N GLU A 88 6.18 0.28 -13.98
CA GLU A 88 5.82 1.27 -12.97
C GLU A 88 7.07 1.69 -12.19
N ASN A 89 7.76 2.76 -12.60
CA ASN A 89 8.95 3.26 -11.89
C ASN A 89 8.65 3.87 -10.48
N THR A 90 7.45 3.67 -9.93
CA THR A 90 6.92 4.35 -8.72
C THR A 90 6.81 3.44 -7.50
N THR A 91 7.73 2.48 -7.36
CA THR A 91 7.68 1.39 -6.36
C THR A 91 8.90 1.31 -5.46
N ILE A 92 9.76 2.31 -5.56
CA ILE A 92 10.90 2.51 -4.69
C ILE A 92 10.49 3.55 -3.64
N PHE A 93 11.01 3.45 -2.42
CA PHE A 93 10.67 4.41 -1.38
C PHE A 93 11.02 5.84 -1.79
N CYS A 94 10.13 6.77 -1.43
CA CYS A 94 10.46 8.17 -1.53
C CYS A 94 11.60 8.50 -0.56
N LYS A 95 12.80 8.77 -1.09
CA LYS A 95 13.98 9.13 -0.30
C LYS A 95 13.79 10.45 0.47
N ASN A 96 12.99 11.39 -0.07
CA ASN A 96 12.66 12.66 0.58
C ASN A 96 11.19 12.69 1.01
N LYS A 97 10.90 12.17 2.21
CA LYS A 97 9.54 12.10 2.76
C LYS A 97 8.83 13.47 2.78
N GLN A 98 9.56 14.53 3.13
CA GLN A 98 9.01 15.89 3.19
C GLN A 98 8.52 16.34 1.81
N PHE A 99 9.31 16.12 0.76
CA PHE A 99 8.90 16.43 -0.61
C PHE A 99 7.63 15.66 -0.99
N CYS A 100 7.59 14.34 -0.79
CA CYS A 100 6.46 13.52 -1.21
C CYS A 100 5.15 13.89 -0.49
N PHE A 101 5.20 14.18 0.81
CA PHE A 101 4.01 14.59 1.55
C PHE A 101 3.58 16.03 1.24
N ASN A 102 4.51 16.93 0.91
CA ASN A 102 4.15 18.25 0.38
C ASN A 102 3.46 18.14 -0.99
N GLU A 103 3.92 17.24 -1.86
CA GLU A 103 3.26 16.98 -3.15
C GLU A 103 1.86 16.37 -2.98
N ILE A 104 1.70 15.41 -2.05
CA ILE A 104 0.39 14.89 -1.65
C ILE A 104 -0.51 16.04 -1.18
N GLY A 105 -0.06 16.81 -0.19
CA GLY A 105 -0.82 17.91 0.41
C GLY A 105 -1.22 18.96 -0.63
N SER A 106 -0.29 19.39 -1.48
CA SER A 106 -0.54 20.36 -2.55
C SER A 106 -1.61 19.88 -3.53
N ARG A 107 -1.55 18.61 -3.97
CA ARG A 107 -2.55 18.05 -4.89
C ARG A 107 -3.93 17.88 -4.24
N LEU A 108 -3.97 17.45 -2.98
CA LEU A 108 -5.22 17.32 -2.23
C LEU A 108 -5.86 18.69 -2.00
N LEU A 109 -5.07 19.70 -1.61
CA LEU A 109 -5.54 21.07 -1.42
C LEU A 109 -6.09 21.65 -2.72
N LYS A 110 -5.37 21.49 -3.83
CA LYS A 110 -5.81 21.96 -5.16
C LYS A 110 -7.11 21.29 -5.60
N ARG A 111 -7.31 20.01 -5.27
CA ARG A 111 -8.45 19.22 -5.76
C ARG A 111 -9.69 19.33 -4.89
N TYR A 112 -9.52 19.38 -3.57
CA TYR A 112 -10.61 19.26 -2.58
C TYR A 112 -10.74 20.48 -1.66
N GLY A 113 -9.76 21.39 -1.67
CA GLY A 113 -9.73 22.55 -0.78
C GLY A 113 -9.27 22.21 0.65
N ALA A 114 -9.09 23.27 1.45
CA ALA A 114 -8.56 23.15 2.82
C ALA A 114 -9.55 22.48 3.79
N ASN A 115 -10.86 22.50 3.50
CA ASN A 115 -11.89 21.89 4.35
C ASN A 115 -12.04 20.37 4.18
N LEU A 116 -11.13 19.72 3.44
CA LEU A 116 -11.08 18.27 3.28
C LEU A 116 -11.03 17.58 4.66
N SER A 117 -11.99 16.68 4.92
CA SER A 117 -11.93 15.74 6.04
C SER A 117 -11.21 14.47 5.61
N MET A 118 -10.17 14.10 6.35
CA MET A 118 -9.26 13.02 6.00
C MET A 118 -8.95 12.13 7.20
N CYS A 119 -9.10 10.82 7.02
CA CYS A 119 -8.49 9.83 7.88
C CYS A 119 -7.12 9.45 7.31
N LEU A 120 -6.05 9.80 8.03
CA LEU A 120 -4.68 9.41 7.67
C LEU A 120 -4.30 8.16 8.48
N ILE A 121 -4.07 7.04 7.79
CA ILE A 121 -3.59 5.80 8.39
C ILE A 121 -2.11 5.62 8.04
N ASP A 122 -1.23 5.90 9.00
CA ASP A 122 0.23 5.83 8.81
C ASP A 122 0.95 5.59 10.15
N TYR A 123 2.20 5.11 10.14
CA TYR A 123 3.00 4.95 11.36
C TYR A 123 3.76 6.22 11.76
N SER A 124 3.96 7.14 10.82
CA SER A 124 4.84 8.31 10.99
C SER A 124 4.06 9.56 11.36
N MET A 125 4.36 10.13 12.53
CA MET A 125 3.80 11.42 12.97
C MET A 125 4.27 12.58 12.08
N ASP A 126 5.52 12.55 11.60
CA ASP A 126 6.08 13.60 10.74
C ASP A 126 5.24 13.81 9.46
N ASN A 127 4.76 12.70 8.87
CA ASN A 127 3.90 12.74 7.69
C ASN A 127 2.56 13.44 7.97
N PHE A 128 1.99 13.21 9.14
CA PHE A 128 0.78 13.89 9.62
C PHE A 128 1.02 15.38 9.85
N GLU A 129 2.14 15.74 10.50
CA GLU A 129 2.51 17.14 10.75
C GLU A 129 2.70 17.94 9.45
N ILE A 130 3.22 17.30 8.40
CA ILE A 130 3.32 17.93 7.07
C ILE A 130 1.92 18.20 6.49
N LEU A 131 1.02 17.21 6.50
CA LEU A 131 -0.32 17.38 5.93
C LEU A 131 -1.18 18.39 6.71
N GLN A 132 -1.00 18.50 8.04
CA GLN A 132 -1.69 19.50 8.85
C GLN A 132 -1.43 20.95 8.39
N LYS A 133 -0.25 21.25 7.84
CA LYS A 133 0.10 22.59 7.35
C LYS A 133 -0.79 23.08 6.20
N TYR A 134 -1.50 22.16 5.53
CA TYR A 134 -2.42 22.47 4.45
C TYR A 134 -3.85 22.80 4.94
N GLY A 135 -4.10 22.74 6.25
CA GLY A 135 -5.38 23.13 6.87
C GLY A 135 -6.47 22.07 6.86
N PHE A 136 -6.15 20.83 6.48
CA PHE A 136 -7.10 19.71 6.43
C PHE A 136 -7.61 19.33 7.82
N LYS A 137 -8.88 18.93 7.92
CA LYS A 137 -9.44 18.28 9.11
C LYS A 137 -8.99 16.82 9.12
N THR A 138 -7.90 16.53 9.82
CA THR A 138 -7.23 15.22 9.71
C THR A 138 -7.32 14.44 11.02
N ASP A 139 -7.95 13.27 10.96
CA ASP A 139 -7.87 12.25 11.99
C ASP A 139 -6.66 11.35 11.70
N PHE A 140 -5.68 11.34 12.60
CA PHE A 140 -4.48 10.50 12.45
C PHE A 140 -4.60 9.21 13.24
N LEU A 141 -4.48 8.08 12.54
CA LEU A 141 -4.54 6.77 13.12
C LEU A 141 -3.22 6.02 12.88
N ASN A 142 -2.49 5.79 13.98
CA ASN A 142 -1.20 5.10 13.93
C ASN A 142 -1.36 3.59 14.08
N PHE A 143 -1.03 2.86 13.01
CA PHE A 143 -1.20 1.41 12.95
C PHE A 143 -0.23 0.59 13.80
N THR A 144 0.74 1.23 14.48
CA THR A 144 1.59 0.56 15.48
C THR A 144 1.05 0.67 16.91
N LYS A 145 -0.06 1.39 17.12
CA LYS A 145 -0.68 1.54 18.44
C LYS A 145 -1.68 0.42 18.74
N ASN A 146 -1.75 0.01 20.00
CA ASN A 146 -2.58 -1.10 20.47
C ASN A 146 -4.10 -0.89 20.27
N ASN A 147 -4.56 0.36 20.26
CA ASN A 147 -5.97 0.74 20.07
C ASN A 147 -6.34 1.05 18.62
N PHE A 148 -5.51 0.65 17.65
CA PHE A 148 -5.73 0.97 16.23
C PHE A 148 -7.10 0.53 15.74
N GLN A 149 -7.48 -0.72 15.97
CA GLN A 149 -8.72 -1.30 15.45
C GLN A 149 -9.96 -0.65 16.07
N ASP A 150 -9.90 -0.30 17.36
CA ASP A 150 -11.00 0.37 18.08
C ASP A 150 -11.38 1.73 17.46
N HIS A 151 -10.40 2.38 16.83
CA HIS A 151 -10.59 3.70 16.22
C HIS A 151 -10.71 3.67 14.69
N LEU A 152 -10.46 2.51 14.05
CA LEU A 152 -10.48 2.37 12.60
C LEU A 152 -11.84 2.76 12.01
N TYR A 153 -12.92 2.21 12.59
CA TYR A 153 -14.29 2.50 12.14
C TYR A 153 -14.58 3.99 12.16
N ASN A 154 -14.38 4.65 13.30
CA ASN A 154 -14.70 6.07 13.44
C ASN A 154 -13.84 6.95 12.53
N CYS A 155 -12.56 6.62 12.35
CA CYS A 155 -11.68 7.35 11.44
C CYS A 155 -12.19 7.25 10.00
N VAL A 156 -12.47 6.03 9.51
CA VAL A 156 -12.92 5.82 8.13
C VAL A 156 -14.33 6.38 7.91
N ALA A 157 -15.29 6.08 8.80
CA ALA A 157 -16.70 6.43 8.61
C ALA A 157 -16.96 7.95 8.64
N ASN A 158 -16.18 8.71 9.40
CA ASN A 158 -16.42 10.16 9.59
C ASN A 158 -15.64 11.06 8.63
N ASN A 159 -14.80 10.50 7.76
CA ASN A 159 -13.97 11.27 6.84
C ASN A 159 -14.32 11.02 5.37
N PHE A 160 -14.21 12.05 4.54
CA PHE A 160 -14.45 11.94 3.10
C PHE A 160 -13.33 11.18 2.40
N LEU A 161 -12.07 11.47 2.76
CA LEU A 161 -10.89 10.81 2.23
C LEU A 161 -10.27 9.90 3.29
N VAL A 162 -9.95 8.67 2.91
CA VAL A 162 -9.04 7.79 3.66
C VAL A 162 -7.74 7.71 2.89
N LEU A 163 -6.66 8.19 3.51
CA LEU A 163 -5.31 8.14 2.96
C LEU A 163 -4.50 7.11 3.75
N CYS A 164 -4.26 5.95 3.15
CA CYS A 164 -3.66 4.79 3.81
C CYS A 164 -2.22 4.55 3.34
N SER A 165 -1.29 4.33 4.25
CA SER A 165 0.03 3.83 3.89
C SER A 165 -0.11 2.50 3.14
N GLY A 166 0.70 2.27 2.11
CA GLY A 166 0.70 1.02 1.35
C GLY A 166 0.98 -0.19 2.22
N TYR A 167 1.61 -0.01 3.39
CA TYR A 167 1.78 -1.06 4.38
C TYR A 167 0.44 -1.61 4.91
N CYS A 168 -0.65 -0.83 4.86
CA CYS A 168 -1.97 -1.31 5.25
C CYS A 168 -2.37 -2.58 4.48
N LEU A 169 -1.93 -2.72 3.22
CA LEU A 169 -2.23 -3.86 2.35
C LEU A 169 -1.64 -5.19 2.87
N THR A 170 -0.73 -5.14 3.84
CA THR A 170 -0.14 -6.32 4.47
C THR A 170 -0.88 -6.76 5.74
N LYS A 171 -1.99 -6.10 6.09
CA LYS A 171 -2.72 -6.32 7.34
C LYS A 171 -4.06 -6.99 7.13
N SER A 172 -4.55 -7.70 8.15
CA SER A 172 -5.89 -8.32 8.18
C SER A 172 -7.02 -7.32 7.99
N TRP A 173 -6.91 -6.15 8.61
CA TRP A 173 -7.93 -5.09 8.58
C TRP A 173 -7.91 -4.21 7.32
N ALA A 174 -7.09 -4.53 6.31
CA ALA A 174 -7.01 -3.76 5.07
C ALA A 174 -8.36 -3.76 4.31
N ASP A 175 -9.03 -4.90 4.30
CA ASP A 175 -10.33 -5.08 3.65
C ASP A 175 -11.42 -4.31 4.40
N ASP A 176 -11.35 -4.24 5.74
CA ASP A 176 -12.30 -3.48 6.57
C ASP A 176 -12.35 -2.01 6.17
N ILE A 177 -11.22 -1.40 5.76
CA ILE A 177 -11.18 -0.02 5.28
C ILE A 177 -12.09 0.16 4.06
N MET A 178 -12.05 -0.77 3.12
CA MET A 178 -12.86 -0.72 1.91
C MET A 178 -14.33 -0.94 2.23
N ASP A 179 -14.62 -1.90 3.12
CA ASP A 179 -15.97 -2.20 3.55
C ASP A 179 -16.61 -0.99 4.23
N ILE A 180 -15.94 -0.40 5.23
CA ILE A 180 -16.42 0.80 5.95
C ILE A 180 -16.54 1.99 4.99
N ALA A 181 -15.59 2.18 4.07
CA ALA A 181 -15.63 3.27 3.11
C ALA A 181 -16.87 3.22 2.20
N SER A 182 -17.34 2.01 1.89
CA SER A 182 -18.52 1.77 1.05
C SER A 182 -19.86 1.84 1.78
N MET A 183 -19.87 1.85 3.12
CA MET A 183 -21.10 1.88 3.92
C MET A 183 -21.90 3.18 3.70
N ASP A 184 -23.22 3.07 3.86
CA ASP A 184 -24.20 4.16 3.85
C ASP A 184 -24.22 5.01 2.55
N ASN A 185 -23.76 4.45 1.43
CA ASN A 185 -23.65 5.16 0.15
C ASN A 185 -22.82 6.46 0.22
N ALA A 186 -21.96 6.62 1.22
CA ALA A 186 -21.25 7.86 1.46
C ALA A 186 -20.14 8.14 0.42
N ASN A 187 -19.86 7.20 -0.49
CA ASN A 187 -18.87 7.31 -1.57
C ASN A 187 -17.52 7.85 -1.09
N ARG A 188 -17.02 7.33 0.04
CA ARG A 188 -15.74 7.76 0.61
C ARG A 188 -14.60 7.34 -0.31
N LEU A 189 -13.65 8.25 -0.50
CA LEU A 189 -12.51 8.00 -1.35
C LEU A 189 -11.41 7.31 -0.54
N VAL A 190 -10.99 6.12 -0.95
CA VAL A 190 -9.82 5.44 -0.37
C VAL A 190 -8.64 5.55 -1.33
N ILE A 191 -7.51 6.05 -0.84
CA ILE A 191 -6.26 6.14 -1.58
C ILE A 191 -5.15 5.50 -0.76
N PHE A 192 -4.45 4.53 -1.35
CA PHE A 192 -3.23 4.00 -0.76
C PHE A 192 -2.00 4.76 -1.26
N PHE A 193 -1.03 5.05 -0.39
CA PHE A 193 0.17 5.77 -0.78
C PHE A 193 1.47 5.03 -0.51
N GLY A 194 2.53 5.43 -1.21
CA GLY A 194 3.86 4.83 -1.04
C GLY A 194 4.10 3.60 -1.93
N PRO A 195 5.30 3.00 -1.84
CA PRO A 195 5.76 2.04 -2.83
C PRO A 195 5.00 0.71 -2.82
N GLN A 196 4.44 0.32 -1.68
CA GLN A 196 3.65 -0.92 -1.53
C GLN A 196 2.28 -0.90 -2.22
N SER A 197 1.87 0.25 -2.75
CA SER A 197 0.55 0.45 -3.37
C SER A 197 0.53 0.21 -4.89
N ALA A 198 1.63 -0.23 -5.51
CA ALA A 198 1.77 -0.20 -6.97
C ALA A 198 0.84 -1.12 -7.72
N PHE A 199 0.71 -2.35 -7.25
CA PHE A 199 -0.18 -3.34 -7.86
C PHE A 199 -1.65 -2.92 -7.86
N LEU A 200 -2.06 -1.91 -7.09
CA LEU A 200 -3.46 -1.48 -6.99
C LEU A 200 -4.06 -1.02 -8.33
N ASN A 201 -3.22 -0.52 -9.25
CA ASN A 201 -3.65 -0.18 -10.60
C ASN A 201 -4.18 -1.41 -11.36
N LEU A 202 -3.67 -2.61 -11.07
CA LEU A 202 -4.12 -3.88 -11.68
C LEU A 202 -5.57 -4.24 -11.31
N ILE A 203 -6.05 -3.72 -10.17
CA ILE A 203 -7.36 -4.00 -9.61
C ILE A 203 -8.23 -2.74 -9.52
N ASN A 204 -7.89 -1.69 -10.26
CA ASN A 204 -8.65 -0.43 -10.34
C ASN A 204 -8.82 0.32 -9.00
N LEU A 205 -7.96 0.06 -8.01
CA LEU A 205 -7.94 0.83 -6.76
C LEU A 205 -7.05 2.06 -6.88
N LYS A 206 -7.37 3.12 -6.15
CA LYS A 206 -6.65 4.40 -6.23
C LYS A 206 -5.35 4.33 -5.42
N ARG A 207 -4.27 4.81 -6.02
CA ARG A 207 -2.97 4.96 -5.36
C ARG A 207 -2.36 6.34 -5.57
N LEU A 208 -1.46 6.73 -4.67
CA LEU A 208 -0.58 7.88 -4.79
C LEU A 208 0.86 7.47 -4.47
N CYS A 209 1.76 7.57 -5.44
CA CYS A 209 3.18 7.47 -5.15
C CYS A 209 3.93 8.49 -5.97
N PHE A 210 4.77 9.23 -5.26
CA PHE A 210 5.58 10.28 -5.85
C PHE A 210 6.99 9.77 -5.93
N PHE A 211 7.54 9.87 -7.13
CA PHE A 211 8.95 9.71 -7.36
C PHE A 211 9.55 11.08 -7.60
N LYS A 212 10.69 11.34 -6.99
CA LYS A 212 11.70 12.17 -7.62
C LYS A 212 13.06 11.50 -7.42
N GLU A 213 13.52 10.84 -8.47
CA GLU A 213 14.94 10.84 -8.79
C GLU A 213 15.26 12.22 -9.36
N VAL A 214 16.03 13.01 -8.62
CA VAL A 214 17.27 13.63 -9.10
C VAL A 214 18.22 13.71 -7.92
#